data_AF-A0A538E6Q3-F1
#
_entry.id   AF-A0A538E6Q3-F1
#
_cell.length_a   1.000
_cell.length_b   1.000
_cell.length_c   1.000
_cell.angle_alpha   90.00
_cell.angle_beta   90.00
_cell.angle_gamma   90.00
#
_symmetry.space_group_name_H-M   'P 1'
#
loop_
_entity.id
_entity.type
_entity.pdbx_description
1 polymer ?
#
loop_
_entity_poly.entity_id
_entity_poly.type
_entity_poly.pdbx_seq_one_letter_code
_entity_poly.pdbx_strand_id
1 'polypeptide(L)'
;MRRPDGSEVEARGEYTLIDRPHRLVMTWTFDDDPSNEQLIELSFSESGGSTTVLMVNSGISTDERRGAQDQGWNGCLDELERVLAG
;
A
#
# COMPACT_ATOMS: atom_id res chain seq x y z
N MET A 1 3.99 -11.91 -2.45
CA MET A 1 3.53 -12.23 -1.08
C MET A 1 3.35 -13.73 -0.95
N ARG A 2 3.83 -14.33 0.13
CA ARG A 2 3.63 -15.75 0.42
C ARG A 2 2.52 -15.90 1.45
N ARG A 3 1.50 -16.69 1.14
CA ARG A 3 0.39 -17.02 2.04
C ARG A 3 0.81 -18.12 3.03
N PRO A 4 0.11 -18.27 4.17
CA PRO A 4 0.42 -19.32 5.15
C PRO A 4 0.32 -20.75 4.61
N ASP A 5 -0.50 -20.97 3.57
CA ASP A 5 -0.63 -22.25 2.87
C ASP A 5 0.55 -22.56 1.90
N GLY A 6 1.53 -21.65 1.83
CA GLY A 6 2.72 -21.78 0.99
C GLY A 6 2.55 -21.23 -0.43
N SER A 7 1.32 -20.88 -0.85
CA SER A 7 1.07 -20.26 -2.15
C SER A 7 1.67 -18.85 -2.24
N GLU A 8 1.99 -18.42 -3.46
CA GLU A 8 2.53 -17.09 -3.72
C GLU A 8 1.57 -16.30 -4.60
N VAL A 9 1.48 -15.01 -4.33
CA VAL A 9 0.73 -14.02 -5.10
C VAL A 9 1.65 -12.86 -5.38
N GLU A 10 1.80 -12.50 -6.65
CA GLU A 10 2.60 -11.35 -7.07
C GLU A 10 1.72 -10.11 -7.22
N ALA A 11 2.26 -8.95 -6.84
CA ALA A 11 1.66 -7.66 -7.12
C ALA A 11 2.52 -6.93 -8.13
N ARG A 12 1.87 -6.32 -9.12
CA ARG A 12 2.50 -5.46 -10.13
C ARG A 12 1.78 -4.10 -10.21
N GLY A 13 2.48 -3.10 -10.69
CA GLY A 13 1.92 -1.76 -10.87
C GLY A 13 2.94 -0.77 -11.40
N GLU A 14 2.48 0.45 -11.60
CA GLU A 14 3.28 1.56 -12.13
C GLU A 14 3.13 2.79 -11.24
N TYR A 15 4.21 3.53 -11.04
CA TYR A 15 4.13 4.86 -10.43
C TYR A 15 3.52 5.84 -11.43
N THR A 16 2.34 6.36 -11.12
CA THR A 16 1.60 7.29 -11.99
C THR A 16 1.84 8.75 -11.61
N LEU A 17 2.26 9.03 -10.38
CA LEU A 17 2.68 10.36 -9.93
C LEU A 17 3.80 10.25 -8.89
N ILE A 18 4.85 11.05 -9.08
CA ILE A 18 5.90 11.26 -8.08
C ILE A 18 6.07 12.77 -7.89
N ASP A 19 5.50 13.32 -6.83
CA ASP A 19 5.59 14.73 -6.46
C ASP A 19 6.32 14.87 -5.13
N ARG A 20 7.62 15.19 -5.19
CA ARG A 20 8.49 15.13 -4.00
C ARG A 20 8.41 16.42 -3.18
N PRO A 21 8.41 16.34 -1.84
CA PRO A 21 8.31 15.15 -0.98
C PRO A 21 6.86 14.76 -0.62
N HIS A 22 5.85 15.34 -1.26
CA HIS A 22 4.48 15.42 -0.72
C HIS A 22 3.53 14.30 -1.14
N ARG A 23 3.71 13.70 -2.33
CA ARG A 23 2.73 12.74 -2.87
C ARG A 23 3.36 11.68 -3.77
N LEU A 24 2.86 10.46 -3.63
CA LEU A 24 3.19 9.32 -4.47
C LEU A 24 1.89 8.60 -4.85
N VAL A 25 1.69 8.30 -6.12
CA VAL A 25 0.54 7.54 -6.60
C VAL A 25 1.03 6.38 -7.46
N MET A 26 0.43 5.21 -7.26
CA MET A 26 0.79 4.00 -7.99
C MET A 26 -0.43 3.10 -8.23
N THR A 27 -0.44 2.41 -9.36
CA THR A 27 -1.38 1.30 -9.59
C THR A 27 -0.92 0.07 -8.84
N TRP A 28 -1.86 -0.84 -8.58
CA TRP A 28 -1.58 -2.07 -7.87
C TRP A 28 -2.54 -3.18 -8.32
N THR A 29 -2.01 -4.26 -8.86
CA THR A 29 -2.79 -5.39 -9.38
C THR A 29 -2.16 -6.70 -8.93
N PHE A 30 -2.97 -7.60 -8.38
CA PHE A 30 -2.53 -8.95 -8.05
C PHE A 30 -2.67 -9.88 -9.25
N ASP A 31 -1.73 -10.81 -9.41
CA ASP A 31 -1.76 -11.82 -10.47
C ASP A 31 -2.95 -12.78 -10.36
N ASP A 32 -3.47 -13.00 -9.15
CA ASP A 32 -4.64 -13.83 -8.86
C ASP A 32 -5.99 -13.18 -9.22
N ASP A 33 -6.01 -11.88 -9.48
CA ASP A 33 -7.13 -11.16 -10.11
C ASP A 33 -6.60 -9.98 -10.94
N PRO A 34 -6.17 -10.27 -12.18
CA PRO A 34 -5.58 -9.26 -13.05
C PRO A 34 -6.60 -8.22 -13.54
N SER A 35 -7.89 -8.42 -13.28
CA SER A 35 -8.95 -7.48 -13.65
C SER A 35 -9.20 -6.41 -12.58
N ASN A 36 -8.73 -6.64 -11.34
CA ASN A 36 -8.87 -5.69 -10.26
C ASN A 36 -7.62 -4.82 -10.11
N GLU A 37 -7.50 -3.83 -11.00
CA GLU A 37 -6.53 -2.74 -10.81
C GLU A 37 -6.99 -1.82 -9.68
N GLN A 38 -6.12 -1.64 -8.69
CA GLN A 38 -6.29 -0.75 -7.55
C GLN A 38 -5.42 0.49 -7.73
N LEU A 39 -5.76 1.56 -7.00
CA LEU A 39 -4.97 2.79 -6.95
C LEU A 39 -4.58 3.07 -5.50
N ILE A 40 -3.28 3.18 -5.27
CA ILE A 40 -2.68 3.55 -3.99
C ILE A 40 -2.19 4.99 -4.08
N GLU A 41 -2.68 5.82 -3.16
CA GLU A 41 -2.28 7.21 -3.00
C GLU A 41 -1.65 7.40 -1.62
N LEU A 42 -0.42 7.90 -1.61
CA LEU A 42 0.31 8.28 -0.40
C LEU A 42 0.48 9.79 -0.36
N SER A 43 0.11 10.40 0.76
CA SER A 43 0.34 11.81 1.04
C SER A 43 1.20 11.96 2.29
N PHE A 44 2.18 12.86 2.22
CA PHE A 44 3.14 13.11 3.29
C PHE A 44 3.03 14.56 3.76
N SER A 45 2.77 14.75 5.05
CA SER A 45 2.74 16.06 5.68
C SER A 45 3.68 16.09 6.88
N GLU A 46 4.69 16.95 6.82
CA GLU A 46 5.61 17.18 7.94
C GLU A 46 5.03 18.22 8.90
N SER A 47 5.16 17.97 10.19
CA SER A 47 4.86 18.92 11.25
C SER A 47 5.60 18.55 12.52
N GLY A 48 6.41 19.48 13.04
CA GLY A 48 7.05 19.36 14.34
C GLY A 48 8.12 18.27 14.42
N GLY A 49 8.82 17.99 13.31
CA GLY A 49 9.85 16.96 13.24
C GLY A 49 9.32 15.55 13.00
N SER A 50 8.00 15.41 12.83
CA SER A 50 7.33 14.15 12.49
C SER A 50 6.66 14.26 11.12
N THR A 51 6.54 13.14 10.42
CA THR A 51 5.80 13.06 9.14
C THR A 51 4.57 12.19 9.32
N THR A 52 3.40 12.75 9.03
CA THR A 52 2.17 11.96 8.87
C THR A 52 2.15 11.39 7.45
N VAL A 53 1.96 10.07 7.36
CA VAL A 53 1.73 9.36 6.10
C VAL A 53 0.26 8.97 6.03
N LEU A 54 -0.47 9.53 5.07
CA LEU A 54 -1.84 9.11 4.76
C LEU A 54 -1.79 8.19 3.53
N MET A 55 -2.27 6.97 3.71
CA MET A 55 -2.45 6.01 2.62
C MET A 55 -3.92 5.79 2.31
N VAL A 56 -4.29 5.90 1.04
CA VAL A 56 -5.61 5.53 0.53
C VAL A 56 -5.42 4.46 -0.54
N ASN A 57 -6.00 3.28 -0.32
CA ASN A 57 -6.10 2.23 -1.33
C ASN A 57 -7.55 2.15 -1.84
N SER A 58 -7.75 2.36 -3.14
CA SER A 58 -9.05 2.42 -3.80
C SER A 58 -9.17 1.45 -4.97
N GLY A 59 -10.39 1.18 -5.42
CA GLY A 59 -10.66 0.22 -6.50
C GLY A 59 -10.71 -1.25 -6.06
N ILE A 60 -10.65 -1.54 -4.76
CA ILE A 60 -10.69 -2.91 -4.22
C ILE A 60 -12.07 -3.55 -4.47
N SER A 61 -12.10 -4.72 -5.12
CA SER A 61 -13.32 -5.33 -5.67
C SER A 61 -14.28 -5.95 -4.64
N THR A 62 -13.79 -6.39 -3.48
CA THR A 62 -14.60 -7.08 -2.45
C THR A 62 -14.25 -6.63 -1.04
N ASP A 63 -15.20 -6.75 -0.11
CA ASP A 63 -14.97 -6.42 1.31
C ASP A 63 -13.94 -7.34 1.96
N GLU A 64 -13.91 -8.63 1.58
CA GLU A 64 -12.88 -9.57 2.03
C GLU A 64 -11.48 -9.11 1.60
N ARG A 65 -11.32 -8.73 0.32
CA ARG A 65 -10.05 -8.17 -0.16
C ARG A 65 -9.73 -6.86 0.50
N ARG A 66 -10.71 -6.00 0.75
CA ARG A 66 -10.52 -4.73 1.47
C ARG A 66 -9.95 -4.99 2.86
N GLY A 67 -10.51 -5.93 3.61
CA GLY A 67 -9.98 -6.32 4.92
C GLY A 67 -8.56 -6.90 4.85
N ALA A 68 -8.28 -7.75 3.86
CA ALA A 68 -6.94 -8.31 3.66
C ALA A 68 -5.90 -7.23 3.28
N GLN A 69 -6.27 -6.28 2.41
CA GLN A 69 -5.41 -5.14 2.06
C GLN A 69 -5.17 -4.24 3.28
N ASP A 70 -6.22 -3.91 4.03
CA ASP A 70 -6.12 -3.08 5.22
C ASP A 70 -5.16 -3.68 6.25
N GLN A 71 -5.30 -4.97 6.56
CA GLN A 71 -4.39 -5.67 7.46
C GLN A 71 -2.94 -5.69 6.93
N GLY A 72 -2.77 -5.96 5.63
CA GLY A 72 -1.46 -6.01 4.99
C GLY A 72 -0.73 -4.66 5.05
N TRP A 73 -1.42 -3.57 4.71
CA TRP A 73 -0.83 -2.23 4.71
C TRP A 73 -0.53 -1.70 6.11
N ASN A 74 -1.39 -1.96 7.09
CA ASN A 74 -1.08 -1.62 8.48
C ASN A 74 0.20 -2.33 8.95
N GLY A 75 0.36 -3.62 8.67
CA GLY A 75 1.59 -4.35 9.00
C GLY A 75 2.84 -3.79 8.32
N CYS A 76 2.73 -3.30 7.07
CA CYS A 76 3.84 -2.61 6.40
C CYS A 76 4.19 -1.27 7.07
N LEU A 77 3.19 -0.50 7.53
CA LEU A 77 3.42 0.78 8.21
C LEU A 77 3.99 0.59 9.63
N ASP A 78 3.55 -0.45 10.36
CA ASP A 78 4.14 -0.83 11.65
C ASP A 78 5.62 -1.19 11.51
N GLU A 79 5.98 -1.94 10.45
CA GLU A 79 7.37 -2.27 10.15
C GLU A 79 8.20 -1.04 9.78
N LEU A 80 7.62 -0.13 9.00
CA LEU A 80 8.25 1.13 8.65
C LEU A 80 8.55 1.97 9.91
N GLU A 81 7.60 2.06 10.84
CA GLU A 81 7.82 2.73 12.12
C GLU A 81 8.99 2.10 12.87
N ARG A 82 9.05 0.77 12.96
CA ARG A 82 10.16 0.07 13.63
C ARG A 82 11.52 0.37 13.01
N VAL A 83 11.60 0.45 11.68
CA VAL A 83 12.85 0.76 10.96
C VAL A 83 13.27 2.22 11.17
N LEU A 84 12.32 3.15 11.31
CA LEU A 84 12.58 4.58 11.51
C LEU A 84 12.84 4.96 12.98
N ALA A 85 12.47 4.11 13.94
CA ALA A 85 12.69 4.32 15.37
C ALA A 85 14.12 4.04 15.86
N GLY A 86 15.03 3.62 14.96
CA GLY A 86 16.47 3.44 15.24
C GLY A 86 17.28 4.70 15.00
#